data_AF-A0AAD6Z632-F1
#
_entry.id   AF-A0AAD6Z632-F1
#
_cell.length_a   1.000
_cell.length_b   1.000
_cell.length_c   1.000
_cell.angle_alpha   90.00
_cell.angle_beta   90.00
_cell.angle_gamma   90.00
#
_symmetry.space_group_name_H-M   'P 1'
#
loop_
_entity.id
_entity.type
_entity.pdbx_description
1 polymer ?
#
loop_
_entity_poly.entity_id
_entity_poly.type
_entity_poly.pdbx_seq_one_letter_code
_entity_poly.pdbx_strand_id
1 'polypeptide(L)'
;LWATLRAQRIHLCEIATNSITDEFLGYLSSYSSLEHLTLKYPGAESATESDRLADKFFDTALPCHAASLWALKCNAYFEGRWSFGCNNADVISRLYRLSQLQISVNATDVPYETSTNYSGDNAVVSRPKCHFVILM
;
A
#
# COMPACT_ATOMS: atom_id res chain seq x y z
N LEU A 1 3.65 18.16 -12.39
CA LEU A 1 4.11 18.38 -10.99
C LEU A 1 5.30 17.48 -10.63
N TRP A 2 5.13 16.16 -10.54
CA TRP A 2 6.18 15.22 -10.10
C TRP A 2 7.48 15.32 -10.92
N ALA A 3 7.36 15.38 -12.25
CA ALA A 3 8.50 15.61 -13.14
C ALA A 3 9.24 16.93 -12.85
N THR A 4 8.50 17.99 -12.50
CA THR A 4 9.07 19.30 -12.15
C THR A 4 9.81 19.24 -10.82
N LEU A 5 9.22 18.63 -9.78
CA LEU A 5 9.89 18.44 -8.49
C LEU A 5 11.18 17.63 -8.65
N ARG A 6 11.11 16.55 -9.44
CA ARG A 6 12.29 15.74 -9.81
C ARG A 6 13.36 16.57 -10.51
N ALA A 7 12.99 17.34 -11.53
CA ALA A 7 13.93 18.17 -12.30
C ALA A 7 14.61 19.24 -11.43
N GLN A 8 13.88 19.80 -10.47
CA GLN A 8 14.40 20.80 -9.52
C GLN A 8 15.10 20.17 -8.30
N ARG A 9 15.20 18.84 -8.23
CA ARG A 9 15.77 18.10 -7.09
C ARG A 9 15.13 18.47 -5.75
N ILE A 10 13.84 18.77 -5.78
CA ILE A 10 13.05 19.02 -4.57
C ILE A 10 12.58 17.67 -4.06
N HIS A 11 13.08 17.27 -2.89
CA HIS A 11 12.72 16.01 -2.25
C HIS A 11 11.76 16.28 -1.10
N LEU A 12 10.56 15.70 -1.18
CA LEU A 12 9.57 15.82 -0.13
C LEU A 12 9.81 14.75 0.94
N CYS A 13 9.75 15.15 2.21
CA CYS A 13 9.84 14.21 3.34
C CYS A 13 8.48 13.61 3.71
N GLU A 14 7.38 14.28 3.35
CA GLU A 14 6.02 13.84 3.59
C GLU A 14 5.17 14.01 2.33
N ILE A 15 4.44 12.95 1.97
CA ILE A 15 3.54 12.95 0.82
C ILE A 15 2.21 12.29 1.21
N ALA A 16 1.11 12.99 0.93
CA ALA A 16 -0.22 12.41 0.92
C ALA A 16 -0.86 12.63 -0.46
N THR A 17 -1.17 11.56 -1.18
CA THR A 17 -1.73 11.65 -2.54
C THR A 17 -2.79 10.57 -2.76
N ASN A 18 -3.76 10.87 -3.62
CA ASN A 18 -4.72 9.92 -4.17
C ASN A 18 -4.48 9.61 -5.66
N SER A 19 -3.49 10.26 -6.27
CA SER A 19 -3.14 10.06 -7.68
C SER A 19 -1.81 9.33 -7.73
N ILE A 20 -1.88 8.02 -8.00
CA ILE A 20 -0.73 7.17 -8.25
C ILE A 20 -0.59 7.06 -9.77
N THR A 21 0.53 7.54 -10.30
CA THR A 21 0.87 7.45 -11.72
C THR A 21 2.31 7.00 -11.88
N ASP A 22 2.73 6.61 -13.09
CA ASP A 22 4.13 6.27 -13.35
C ASP A 22 5.08 7.44 -13.05
N GLU A 23 4.67 8.69 -13.28
CA GLU A 23 5.49 9.87 -12.95
C GLU A 23 5.64 10.05 -11.44
N PHE A 24 4.59 9.76 -10.66
CA PHE A 24 4.67 9.78 -9.21
C PHE A 24 5.64 8.71 -8.71
N LEU A 25 5.50 7.47 -9.18
CA LEU A 25 6.40 6.37 -8.80
C LEU A 25 7.84 6.66 -9.24
N GLY A 26 8.02 7.22 -10.44
CA GLY A 26 9.32 7.65 -10.94
C GLY A 26 9.91 8.84 -10.18
N TYR A 27 9.09 9.65 -9.50
CA TYR A 27 9.55 10.67 -8.57
C TYR A 27 9.99 10.05 -7.25
N LEU A 28 9.19 9.15 -6.66
CA LEU A 28 9.58 8.42 -5.43
C LEU A 28 10.91 7.69 -5.60
N SER A 29 11.07 6.93 -6.67
CA SER A 29 12.32 6.20 -6.96
C SER A 29 13.54 7.10 -7.25
N SER A 30 13.36 8.41 -7.35
CA SER A 30 14.47 9.34 -7.64
C SER A 30 15.25 9.79 -6.40
N TYR A 31 14.76 9.49 -5.20
CA TYR A 31 15.39 9.87 -3.93
C TYR A 31 15.08 8.86 -2.82
N SER A 32 15.70 9.03 -1.64
CA SER A 32 15.67 8.03 -0.54
C SER A 32 15.47 8.65 0.84
N SER A 33 14.85 9.84 0.92
CA SER A 33 14.68 10.61 2.17
C SER A 33 13.21 10.81 2.55
N LEU A 34 12.28 10.03 1.98
CA LEU A 34 10.87 10.10 2.33
C LEU A 34 10.65 9.45 3.70
N GLU A 35 9.95 10.15 4.60
CA GLU A 35 9.67 9.69 5.96
C GLU A 35 8.21 9.28 6.13
N HIS A 36 7.28 10.02 5.52
CA HIS A 36 5.85 9.80 5.68
C HIS A 36 5.16 9.67 4.32
N LEU A 37 4.50 8.54 4.08
CA LEU A 37 3.76 8.29 2.85
C LEU A 37 2.32 7.87 3.15
N THR A 38 1.37 8.62 2.61
CA THR A 38 -0.06 8.29 2.64
C THR A 38 -0.62 8.18 1.21
N LEU A 39 -0.98 6.96 0.82
CA LEU A 39 -1.71 6.67 -0.40
C LEU A 39 -3.20 6.59 -0.06
N LYS A 40 -3.95 7.63 -0.45
CA LYS A 40 -5.39 7.71 -0.23
C LYS A 40 -6.08 7.11 -1.44
N TYR A 41 -6.71 5.96 -1.29
CA TYR A 41 -7.46 5.33 -2.37
C TYR A 41 -6.60 5.06 -3.62
N PRO A 42 -5.41 4.46 -3.49
CA PRO A 42 -4.62 4.08 -4.65
C PRO A 42 -5.44 3.15 -5.54
N GLY A 43 -5.50 3.49 -6.83
CA GLY A 43 -6.30 2.82 -7.83
C GLY A 43 -6.17 3.50 -9.18
N ALA A 44 -6.51 2.78 -10.24
CA ALA A 44 -6.55 3.29 -11.60
C ALA A 44 -7.93 3.05 -12.21
N GLU A 45 -8.12 3.53 -13.44
CA GLU A 45 -9.38 3.34 -14.19
C GLU A 45 -9.72 1.85 -14.42
N SER A 46 -8.72 0.98 -14.41
CA SER A 46 -8.90 -0.47 -14.51
C SER A 46 -8.17 -1.21 -13.39
N ALA A 47 -8.69 -2.40 -13.04
CA ALA A 47 -8.07 -3.28 -12.06
C ALA A 47 -6.64 -3.69 -12.49
N THR A 48 -6.45 -4.06 -13.76
CA THR A 48 -5.14 -4.45 -14.31
C THR A 48 -4.11 -3.33 -14.17
N GLU A 49 -4.50 -2.09 -14.47
CA GLU A 49 -3.60 -0.95 -14.34
C GLU A 49 -3.31 -0.63 -12.88
N SER A 50 -4.32 -0.75 -12.01
CA SER A 50 -4.15 -0.58 -10.56
C SER A 50 -3.15 -1.59 -9.99
N ASP A 51 -3.24 -2.86 -10.41
CA ASP A 51 -2.35 -3.94 -9.99
C ASP A 51 -0.92 -3.70 -10.52
N ARG A 52 -0.77 -3.26 -11.77
CA ARG A 52 0.53 -2.90 -12.35
C ARG A 52 1.20 -1.76 -11.56
N LEU A 53 0.44 -0.75 -11.15
CA LEU A 53 0.94 0.36 -10.35
C LEU A 53 1.30 -0.09 -8.93
N ALA A 54 0.54 -1.01 -8.33
CA ALA A 54 0.87 -1.61 -7.05
C ALA A 54 2.21 -2.34 -7.12
N ASP A 55 2.40 -3.18 -8.13
CA ASP A 55 3.64 -3.92 -8.33
C ASP A 55 4.83 -2.99 -8.49
N LYS A 56 4.69 -2.00 -9.36
CA LYS A 56 5.76 -1.01 -9.54
C LYS A 56 6.04 -0.27 -8.22
N PHE A 57 5.01 0.07 -7.46
CA PHE A 57 5.19 0.72 -6.16
C PHE A 57 5.99 -0.17 -5.18
N PHE A 58 5.56 -1.40 -4.94
CA PHE A 58 6.22 -2.30 -3.98
C PHE A 58 7.58 -2.80 -4.46
N ASP A 59 7.75 -3.06 -5.76
CA ASP A 59 8.98 -3.66 -6.28
C ASP A 59 10.08 -2.63 -6.57
N THR A 60 9.71 -1.38 -6.89
CA THR A 60 10.70 -0.36 -7.32
C THR A 60 10.70 0.92 -6.50
N ALA A 61 9.55 1.47 -6.11
CA ALA A 61 9.52 2.77 -5.43
C ALA A 61 9.75 2.64 -3.92
N LEU A 62 9.00 1.76 -3.27
CA LEU A 62 9.05 1.57 -1.81
C LEU A 62 10.43 1.14 -1.28
N PRO A 63 11.19 0.23 -1.93
CA PRO A 63 12.50 -0.19 -1.45
C PRO A 63 13.52 0.94 -1.37
N CYS A 64 13.41 1.97 -2.23
CA CYS A 64 14.29 3.15 -2.21
C CYS A 64 14.25 3.90 -0.88
N HIS A 65 13.19 3.72 -0.09
CA HIS A 65 12.95 4.41 1.17
C HIS A 65 13.09 3.49 2.39
N ALA A 66 13.66 2.28 2.24
CA ALA A 66 13.84 1.33 3.34
C ALA A 66 14.58 1.94 4.56
N ALA A 67 15.49 2.86 4.28
CA ALA A 67 16.33 3.55 5.26
C ALA A 67 15.76 4.85 5.84
N SER A 68 14.59 5.31 5.35
CA SER A 68 14.05 6.62 5.70
C SER A 68 12.58 6.56 6.12
N LEU A 69 11.81 5.65 5.53
CA LEU A 69 10.37 5.62 5.70
C LEU A 69 10.01 5.20 7.13
N TRP A 70 9.31 6.10 7.82
CA TRP A 70 8.86 5.94 9.19
C TRP A 70 7.38 5.55 9.27
N ALA A 71 6.55 6.14 8.40
CA ALA A 71 5.13 5.82 8.31
C ALA A 71 4.68 5.54 6.87
N LEU A 72 4.00 4.40 6.69
CA LEU A 72 3.30 4.02 5.46
C LEU A 72 1.81 3.82 5.75
N LYS A 73 0.97 4.58 5.04
CA LYS A 73 -0.49 4.44 5.07
C LYS A 73 -1.00 4.19 3.65
N CYS A 74 -1.64 3.05 3.42
CA CYS A 74 -2.21 2.65 2.15
C CYS A 74 -3.68 2.29 2.35
N ASN A 75 -4.59 3.18 1.93
CA ASN A 75 -6.03 3.02 2.12
C ASN A 75 -6.71 2.70 0.79
N ALA A 76 -6.60 1.46 0.30
CA ALA A 76 -7.20 1.05 -0.97
C ALA A 76 -8.74 0.91 -0.89
N TYR A 77 -9.46 1.31 -1.95
CA TYR A 77 -10.91 1.10 -2.05
C TYR A 77 -11.29 -0.36 -2.30
N PHE A 78 -10.43 -1.13 -2.95
CA PHE A 78 -10.68 -2.52 -3.26
C PHE A 78 -9.53 -3.39 -2.76
N GLU A 79 -9.85 -4.64 -2.43
CA GLU A 79 -8.85 -5.68 -2.19
C GLU A 79 -8.09 -5.94 -3.49
N GLY A 80 -6.83 -6.37 -3.37
CA GLY A 80 -5.93 -6.53 -4.51
C GLY A 80 -4.48 -6.34 -4.12
N ARG A 81 -3.62 -6.01 -5.10
CA ARG A 81 -2.17 -5.96 -4.89
C ARG A 81 -1.70 -4.81 -4.00
N TRP A 82 -2.59 -3.86 -3.68
CA TRP A 82 -2.38 -2.78 -2.71
C TRP A 82 -2.53 -3.21 -1.25
N SER A 83 -3.17 -4.34 -0.98
CA SER A 83 -3.29 -4.92 0.36
C SER A 83 -1.99 -5.59 0.78
N PHE A 84 -1.75 -5.71 2.08
CA PHE A 84 -0.71 -6.54 2.64
C PHE A 84 -0.98 -8.00 2.33
N GLY A 85 0.03 -8.69 1.79
CA GLY A 85 -0.06 -10.09 1.40
C GLY A 85 1.29 -10.63 0.94
N CYS A 86 1.28 -11.86 0.43
CA CYS A 86 2.50 -12.55 -0.03
C CYS A 86 3.28 -11.78 -1.12
N ASN A 87 2.61 -10.90 -1.86
CA ASN A 87 3.22 -10.10 -2.92
C ASN A 87 4.09 -8.94 -2.42
N ASN A 88 3.90 -8.46 -1.18
CA ASN A 88 4.63 -7.30 -0.66
C ASN A 88 5.17 -7.45 0.76
N ALA A 89 4.84 -8.53 1.47
CA ALA A 89 5.31 -8.79 2.83
C ALA A 89 6.85 -8.72 2.94
N ASP A 90 7.57 -9.34 2.00
CA ASP A 90 9.03 -9.33 1.96
C ASP A 90 9.62 -7.94 1.69
N VAL A 91 8.91 -7.09 0.94
CA VAL A 91 9.31 -5.70 0.71
C VAL A 91 9.14 -4.91 2.00
N ILE A 92 7.96 -5.02 2.61
CA ILE A 92 7.58 -4.25 3.80
C ILE A 92 8.47 -4.63 4.99
N SER A 93 8.83 -5.91 5.14
CA SER A 93 9.72 -6.38 6.22
C SER A 93 11.14 -5.82 6.13
N ARG A 94 11.58 -5.36 4.95
CA ARG A 94 12.90 -4.74 4.74
C ARG A 94 12.93 -3.25 5.07
N LEU A 95 11.78 -2.64 5.38
CA LEU A 95 11.68 -1.23 5.77
C LEU A 95 12.07 -1.06 7.25
N TYR A 96 13.37 -1.14 7.54
CA TYR A 96 13.87 -1.25 8.91
C TYR A 96 13.66 -0.02 9.80
N ARG A 97 13.26 1.13 9.25
CA ARG A 97 12.84 2.31 10.04
C ARG A 97 11.34 2.47 10.17
N LEU A 98 10.55 1.61 9.53
CA LEU A 98 9.09 1.69 9.55
C LEU A 98 8.58 1.42 10.96
N SER A 99 7.91 2.40 11.56
CA SER A 99 7.27 2.28 12.88
C SER A 99 5.74 2.31 12.78
N GLN A 100 5.19 2.85 11.69
CA GLN A 100 3.75 2.90 11.48
C GLN A 100 3.38 2.28 10.14
N LEU A 101 2.59 1.20 10.19
CA LEU A 101 2.01 0.57 9.02
C LEU A 101 0.48 0.55 9.12
N GLN A 102 -0.17 1.23 8.19
CA GLN A 102 -1.61 1.14 7.99
C GLN A 102 -1.84 0.65 6.56
N ILE A 103 -2.39 -0.55 6.41
CA ILE A 103 -2.63 -1.17 5.12
C ILE A 103 -3.78 -2.18 5.26
N SER A 104 -4.61 -2.29 4.23
CA SER A 104 -5.65 -3.33 4.18
C SER A 104 -5.02 -4.72 4.08
N VAL A 105 -5.68 -5.76 4.59
CA VAL A 105 -5.33 -7.17 4.36
C VAL A 105 -6.43 -7.78 3.50
N ASN A 106 -6.10 -8.68 2.57
CA ASN A 106 -7.14 -9.35 1.79
C ASN A 106 -7.94 -10.30 2.68
N ALA A 107 -9.25 -10.39 2.45
CA ALA A 107 -10.11 -11.26 3.26
C ALA A 107 -9.71 -12.75 3.16
N THR A 108 -9.10 -13.16 2.04
CA THR A 108 -8.60 -14.51 1.81
C THR A 108 -7.40 -14.89 2.69
N ASP A 109 -6.65 -13.89 3.15
CA ASP A 109 -5.40 -14.09 3.89
C ASP A 109 -5.64 -14.13 5.41
N VAL A 110 -6.87 -13.84 5.85
CA VAL A 110 -7.29 -13.96 7.24
C VAL A 110 -7.91 -15.35 7.43
N PRO A 111 -7.30 -16.24 8.25
CA PRO A 111 -7.88 -17.54 8.52
C PRO A 111 -9.27 -17.36 9.14
N TYR A 112 -10.28 -17.95 8.51
CA TYR A 112 -11.59 -18.06 9.14
C TYR A 112 -11.45 -19.01 10.32
N GLU A 113 -11.65 -18.53 11.55
CA GLU A 113 -11.97 -19.43 12.65
C GLU A 113 -13.32 -20.06 12.31
N THR A 114 -13.29 -21.25 11.72
CA THR A 114 -14.48 -22.08 11.58
C THR A 114 -14.89 -22.46 13.00
N SER A 115 -15.72 -21.62 13.62
CA SER A 115 -16.62 -22.06 14.66
C SER A 115 -17.54 -23.08 14.01
N THR A 116 -17.12 -24.35 14.08
CA THR A 116 -17.97 -25.49 13.75
C THR A 116 -19.13 -25.44 14.75
N ASN A 117 -20.24 -24.83 14.32
CA ASN A 117 -21.62 -25.14 14.69
C ASN A 117 -22.53 -24.11 14.00
N TYR A 118 -23.21 -24.54 12.94
CA TYR A 118 -24.65 -24.39 12.70
C TYR A 118 -24.95 -24.50 11.20
N SER A 119 -25.81 -25.47 10.89
CA SER A 119 -26.44 -25.72 9.62
C SER A 119 -27.43 -24.60 9.28
N GLY A 120 -27.38 -24.05 8.07
CA GLY A 120 -28.50 -23.31 7.47
C GLY A 120 -28.17 -21.93 6.90
N ASP A 121 -28.31 -21.86 5.57
CA ASP A 121 -28.69 -20.72 4.73
C ASP A 121 -27.67 -19.64 4.30
N ASN A 122 -27.64 -19.51 2.97
CA ASN A 122 -26.81 -18.63 2.14
C ASN A 122 -27.24 -17.17 2.27
N ALA A 123 -26.31 -16.31 2.68
CA ALA A 123 -26.31 -14.90 2.32
C ALA A 123 -24.88 -14.46 2.03
N VAL A 124 -24.62 -14.01 0.79
CA VAL A 124 -23.40 -13.28 0.43
C VAL A 124 -23.47 -11.91 1.13
N VAL A 125 -23.04 -11.89 2.38
CA VAL A 125 -22.88 -10.65 3.15
C VAL A 125 -21.64 -9.96 2.60
N SER A 126 -21.82 -8.79 2.00
CA SER A 126 -20.72 -7.84 1.78
C SER A 126 -20.23 -7.41 3.16
N ARG A 127 -19.02 -7.87 3.55
CA ARG A 127 -18.50 -7.71 4.91
C ARG A 127 -17.65 -6.44 5.04
N PRO A 128 -17.75 -5.72 6.18
CA PRO A 128 -17.00 -4.49 6.40
C PRO A 128 -15.49 -4.77 6.48
N LYS A 129 -14.71 -3.89 5.86
CA LYS A 129 -13.24 -3.94 5.81
C LYS A 129 -12.65 -3.90 7.20
N CYS A 130 -11.74 -4.83 7.49
CA CYS A 130 -10.90 -4.75 8.67
C CYS A 130 -9.75 -3.77 8.41
N HIS A 131 -9.84 -2.56 8.96
CA HIS A 131 -8.68 -1.67 9.04
C HIS A 131 -7.80 -2.14 10.19
N PHE A 132 -6.67 -2.78 9.88
CA PHE A 132 -5.65 -3.06 10.86
C PHE A 132 -4.61 -1.94 10.84
N VAL A 133 -4.38 -1.34 12.01
CA VAL A 133 -3.21 -0.52 12.27
C VAL A 133 -2.22 -1.44 12.94
N ILE A 134 -1.15 -1.81 12.25
CA ILE A 134 -0.04 -2.54 12.87
C ILE A 134 0.89 -1.47 13.43
N LEU A 135 0.87 -1.33 14.76
CA LEU A 135 1.90 -0.61 15.51
C LEU A 135 3.03 -1.60 15.76
N MET A 136 4.19 -1.39 15.12
CA MET A 136 5.40 -2.17 15.37
C MET A 136 6.27 -1.49 16.43
#